data_AF-A0A6A6WIT2-F1
#
_entry.id   AF-A0A6A6WIT2-F1
#
_cell.length_a   1.000
_cell.length_b   1.000
_cell.length_c   1.000
_cell.angle_alpha   90.00
_cell.angle_beta   90.00
_cell.angle_gamma   90.00
#
_symmetry.space_group_name_H-M   'P 1'
#
loop_
_entity.id
_entity.type
_entity.pdbx_description
1 polymer ?
#
loop_
_entity_poly.entity_id
_entity_poly.type
_entity_poly.pdbx_seq_one_letter_code
_entity_poly.pdbx_strand_id
1 'polypeptide(L)'
;MAGSSVTSHEVALRTLQDILLDFNIPLPTSEKGPTISFIGGIPPVSETKSEKINLSLIGTIPALANAVTAAQIWEARGGKRQCVESDLRRGHNYIDPDIGMTPSLNGQEIPLDMVAGNPFLFNIFETRDGRSVVLSAVYVDLVYRWSAFLGCSVAESAVRNAVRKWNSEELEVAAAAAGMPMAICQTEESWSSHPQGSHLAQLPWVPTEPAKSLQPITENIPWSYLPDSCHRPLSGIKVLCLTHAIAGPSAGRTLAEHGASVLQIMFTHGFEHPFVYTYANLGTASSRLNLHRGSDVSRLRDLVGQAHVWIDSYRANAISKFGFGEEDLRRINPGLIVCRTRCYGTTGPWASKPGFDMQGSASSGMMAVMGEGEEDAKPRWPPGMVINDYTTGYATALAVQSVLLKRFTGKTDPAIGWNISPSLCGTAMGILKYFKTSRFGAVQDSGSRALPPEMLQGQTNLGYLKTLAPLPKMSLTPLAYELCILQTIGSSRPVFPGFDDGYDVLALDPMRKDEVAESFVKGSKDKIERLLHLGQQARAKFET
;
A
#
# COMPACT_ATOMS: atom_id res chain seq x y z
N MET A 1 0.41 14.37 -39.95
CA MET A 1 0.81 15.58 -39.20
C MET A 1 1.96 15.19 -38.30
N ALA A 2 3.14 15.81 -38.46
CA ALA A 2 4.31 15.51 -37.63
C ALA A 2 3.98 15.82 -36.16
N GLY A 3 3.96 14.79 -35.31
CA GLY A 3 3.57 14.92 -33.90
C GLY A 3 4.50 15.89 -33.17
N SER A 4 3.94 16.90 -32.51
CA SER A 4 4.71 17.88 -31.76
C SER A 4 5.60 17.21 -30.72
N SER A 5 6.87 17.60 -30.72
CA SER A 5 7.87 17.24 -29.72
C SER A 5 7.38 17.44 -28.28
N VAL A 6 7.47 16.50 -27.33
CA VAL A 6 7.20 16.83 -25.90
C VAL A 6 8.48 16.61 -25.08
N THR A 7 8.75 17.48 -24.11
CA THR A 7 9.89 17.33 -23.18
C THR A 7 9.53 16.46 -21.97
N SER A 8 10.54 15.91 -21.30
CA SER A 8 10.40 15.11 -20.08
C SER A 8 9.71 15.88 -18.97
N HIS A 9 10.00 17.18 -18.84
CA HIS A 9 9.40 18.05 -17.82
C HIS A 9 7.92 18.32 -18.11
N GLU A 10 7.54 18.52 -19.37
CA GLU A 10 6.14 18.67 -19.77
C GLU A 10 5.36 17.37 -19.54
N VAL A 11 5.94 16.21 -19.86
CA VAL A 11 5.35 14.90 -19.57
C VAL A 11 5.13 14.73 -18.07
N ALA A 12 6.16 15.02 -17.26
CA ALA A 12 6.09 14.91 -15.80
C ALA A 12 5.04 15.86 -15.21
N LEU A 13 5.02 17.12 -15.65
CA LEU A 13 4.07 18.12 -15.17
C LEU A 13 2.62 17.76 -15.54
N ARG A 14 2.36 17.35 -16.78
CA ARG A 14 1.02 16.92 -17.22
C ARG A 14 0.54 15.70 -16.43
N THR A 15 1.42 14.71 -16.23
CA THR A 15 1.08 13.51 -15.45
C THR A 15 0.78 13.86 -13.99
N LEU A 16 1.56 14.77 -13.39
CA LEU A 16 1.27 15.29 -12.05
C LEU A 16 -0.09 15.99 -12.00
N GLN A 17 -0.40 16.84 -12.98
CA GLN A 17 -1.67 17.56 -13.04
C GLN A 17 -2.85 16.59 -13.14
N ASP A 18 -2.77 15.58 -14.02
CA ASP A 18 -3.80 14.56 -14.19
C ASP A 18 -4.07 13.80 -12.88
N ILE A 19 -3.00 13.49 -12.12
CA ILE A 19 -3.10 12.82 -10.82
C ILE A 19 -3.72 13.76 -9.77
N LEU A 20 -3.25 15.00 -9.63
CA LEU A 20 -3.81 15.95 -8.67
C LEU A 20 -5.32 16.19 -8.93
N LEU A 21 -5.72 16.27 -10.20
CA LEU A 21 -7.12 16.41 -10.60
C LEU A 21 -7.97 15.19 -10.19
N ASP A 22 -7.48 13.97 -10.38
CA ASP A 22 -8.19 12.74 -9.98
C ASP A 22 -8.46 12.71 -8.45
N PHE A 23 -7.57 13.30 -7.66
CA PHE A 23 -7.69 13.45 -6.21
C PHE A 23 -8.44 14.73 -5.76
N ASN A 24 -8.95 15.53 -6.70
CA ASN A 24 -9.59 16.82 -6.44
C ASN A 24 -8.70 17.81 -5.68
N ILE A 25 -7.39 17.78 -5.95
CA ILE A 25 -6.39 18.68 -5.36
C ILE A 25 -6.18 19.86 -6.33
N PRO A 26 -6.30 21.12 -5.87
CA PRO A 26 -6.07 22.28 -6.72
C PRO A 26 -4.65 22.31 -7.28
N LEU A 27 -4.50 22.62 -8.57
CA LEU A 27 -3.18 22.81 -9.17
C LEU A 27 -2.52 24.08 -8.60
N PRO A 28 -1.21 24.05 -8.26
CA PRO A 28 -0.47 25.25 -7.90
C PRO A 28 -0.47 26.29 -9.03
N THR A 29 -0.53 27.57 -8.68
CA THR A 29 -0.49 28.72 -9.61
C THR A 29 0.72 29.60 -9.32
N SER A 30 0.90 30.67 -10.10
CA SER A 30 1.91 31.70 -9.80
C SER A 30 1.70 32.37 -8.44
N GLU A 31 0.47 32.39 -7.93
CA GLU A 31 0.09 33.12 -6.70
C GLU A 31 -0.16 32.21 -5.49
N LYS A 32 -0.52 30.94 -5.71
CA LYS A 32 -0.95 30.03 -4.64
C LYS A 32 -0.37 28.63 -4.82
N GLY A 33 0.14 28.03 -3.73
CA GLY A 33 0.77 26.72 -3.74
C GLY A 33 2.25 26.76 -4.14
N PRO A 34 2.96 25.63 -4.01
CA PRO A 34 4.41 25.58 -4.22
C PRO A 34 4.79 25.85 -5.67
N THR A 35 6.03 26.32 -5.88
CA THR A 35 6.66 26.21 -7.20
C THR A 35 7.16 24.78 -7.41
N ILE A 36 6.99 24.25 -8.62
CA ILE A 36 7.44 22.90 -8.97
C ILE A 36 8.63 23.01 -9.92
N SER A 37 9.70 22.27 -9.63
CA SER A 37 10.90 22.20 -10.46
C SER A 37 11.27 20.74 -10.76
N PHE A 38 11.82 20.50 -11.95
CA PHE A 38 12.34 19.19 -12.34
C PHE A 38 13.82 19.29 -12.69
N ILE A 39 14.60 18.30 -12.27
CA ILE A 39 16.01 18.15 -12.64
C ILE A 39 16.15 16.97 -13.61
N GLY A 40 16.90 17.19 -14.70
CA GLY A 40 17.19 16.16 -15.71
C GLY A 40 15.96 15.69 -16.48
N GLY A 41 16.17 14.83 -17.47
CA GLY A 41 15.12 14.20 -18.25
C GLY A 41 14.77 12.79 -17.76
N ILE A 42 13.73 12.21 -18.37
CA ILE A 42 13.35 10.81 -18.17
C ILE A 42 14.46 9.91 -18.75
N PRO A 43 14.98 8.93 -17.98
CA PRO A 43 15.98 8.01 -18.47
C PRO A 43 15.52 7.13 -19.62
N PRO A 44 16.44 6.72 -20.52
CA PRO A 44 16.10 5.83 -21.61
C PRO A 44 15.71 4.44 -21.10
N VAL A 45 14.90 3.74 -21.89
CA VAL A 45 14.42 2.40 -21.57
C VAL A 45 15.57 1.41 -21.37
N SER A 46 16.67 1.54 -22.11
CA SER A 46 17.87 0.70 -21.97
C SER A 46 18.49 0.73 -20.57
N GLU A 47 18.33 1.83 -19.83
CA GLU A 47 18.88 1.98 -18.48
C GLU A 47 17.88 1.58 -17.38
N THR A 48 16.58 1.74 -17.64
CA THR A 48 15.52 1.38 -16.67
C THR A 48 14.96 -0.03 -16.87
N LYS A 49 15.24 -0.66 -18.02
CA LYS A 49 14.80 -2.01 -18.42
C LYS A 49 13.28 -2.19 -18.36
N SER A 50 12.53 -1.13 -18.67
CA SER A 50 11.06 -1.15 -18.66
C SER A 50 10.49 -0.44 -19.89
N GLU A 51 10.03 -1.23 -20.85
CA GLU A 51 9.50 -0.73 -22.12
C GLU A 51 8.06 -0.25 -22.03
N LYS A 52 7.21 -0.99 -21.32
CA LYS A 52 5.76 -0.82 -21.39
C LYS A 52 5.23 0.24 -20.44
N ILE A 53 5.92 0.46 -19.32
CA ILE A 53 5.59 1.46 -18.29
C ILE A 53 6.83 2.26 -17.90
N ASN A 54 6.64 3.53 -17.58
CA ASN A 54 7.74 4.42 -17.24
C ASN A 54 8.05 4.41 -15.73
N LEU A 55 9.07 3.65 -15.33
CA LEU A 55 9.42 3.49 -13.91
C LEU A 55 9.85 4.82 -13.25
N SER A 56 10.57 5.67 -13.97
CA SER A 56 10.99 6.96 -13.42
C SER A 56 9.81 7.86 -13.07
N LEU A 57 8.76 7.88 -13.89
CA LEU A 57 7.54 8.62 -13.57
C LEU A 57 6.73 7.97 -12.46
N ILE A 58 6.63 6.62 -12.43
CA ILE A 58 5.90 5.90 -11.37
C ILE A 58 6.50 6.15 -9.99
N GLY A 59 7.82 6.16 -9.84
CA GLY A 59 8.44 6.48 -8.55
C GLY A 59 8.46 7.98 -8.22
N THR A 60 8.53 8.85 -9.24
CA THR A 60 8.65 10.30 -9.01
C THR A 60 7.31 10.98 -8.76
N ILE A 61 6.33 10.77 -9.63
CA ILE A 61 5.13 11.62 -9.68
C ILE A 61 4.20 11.40 -8.47
N PRO A 62 3.91 10.17 -8.01
CA PRO A 62 3.11 9.97 -6.80
C PRO A 62 3.75 10.59 -5.55
N ALA A 63 5.07 10.48 -5.40
CA ALA A 63 5.79 11.09 -4.29
C ALA A 63 5.79 12.63 -4.40
N LEU A 64 5.96 13.16 -5.62
CA LEU A 64 5.86 14.60 -5.91
C LEU A 64 4.45 15.14 -5.62
N ALA A 65 3.39 14.41 -5.98
CA ALA A 65 2.01 14.79 -5.67
C ALA A 65 1.77 14.90 -4.17
N ASN A 66 2.31 13.96 -3.38
CA ASN A 66 2.29 14.03 -1.91
C ASN A 66 3.00 15.30 -1.42
N ALA A 67 4.21 15.60 -1.90
CA ALA A 67 4.95 16.78 -1.47
C ALA A 67 4.31 18.12 -1.89
N VAL A 68 3.73 18.19 -3.08
CA VAL A 68 2.97 19.37 -3.53
C VAL A 68 1.75 19.60 -2.63
N THR A 69 1.02 18.54 -2.31
CA THR A 69 -0.16 18.62 -1.43
C THR A 69 0.24 18.98 -0.01
N ALA A 70 1.34 18.42 0.50
CA ALA A 70 1.92 18.77 1.79
C ALA A 70 2.32 20.26 1.84
N ALA A 71 2.94 20.79 0.79
CA ALA A 71 3.27 22.21 0.71
C ALA A 71 2.02 23.11 0.67
N GLN A 72 0.93 22.68 0.04
CA GLN A 72 -0.36 23.39 0.10
C GLN A 72 -0.99 23.35 1.50
N ILE A 73 -0.91 22.21 2.19
CA ILE A 73 -1.33 22.09 3.60
C ILE A 73 -0.50 23.04 4.47
N TRP A 74 0.81 23.08 4.25
CA TRP A 74 1.72 23.99 4.94
C TRP A 74 1.31 25.46 4.77
N GLU A 75 1.04 25.91 3.55
CA GLU A 75 0.53 27.26 3.28
C GLU A 75 -0.84 27.51 3.94
N ALA A 76 -1.76 26.54 3.88
CA ALA A 76 -3.07 26.64 4.52
C ALA A 76 -2.99 26.77 6.05
N ARG A 77 -1.89 26.28 6.66
CA ARG A 77 -1.60 26.38 8.08
C ARG A 77 -0.73 27.60 8.44
N GLY A 78 -0.62 28.59 7.54
CA GLY A 78 0.15 29.83 7.75
C GLY A 78 1.63 29.74 7.41
N GLY A 79 2.07 28.61 6.85
CA GLY A 79 3.42 28.41 6.37
C GLY A 79 3.77 29.25 5.14
N LYS A 80 5.05 29.56 4.96
CA LYS A 80 5.53 30.25 3.75
C LYS A 80 5.52 29.33 2.54
N ARG A 81 5.18 29.89 1.37
CA ARG A 81 5.35 29.24 0.07
C ARG A 81 6.77 28.69 -0.10
N GLN A 82 6.89 27.52 -0.72
CA GLN A 82 8.16 26.83 -0.92
C GLN A 82 8.29 26.21 -2.31
N CYS A 83 9.50 25.78 -2.65
CA CYS A 83 9.77 25.02 -3.87
C CYS A 83 9.75 23.52 -3.58
N VAL A 84 9.15 22.74 -4.49
CA VAL A 84 9.22 21.29 -4.52
C VAL A 84 9.93 20.87 -5.79
N GLU A 85 11.07 20.19 -5.63
CA GLU A 85 11.98 19.85 -6.73
C GLU A 85 12.20 18.34 -6.81
N SER A 86 12.07 17.75 -8.01
CA SER A 86 12.31 16.32 -8.20
C SER A 86 13.27 16.02 -9.36
N ASP A 87 14.19 15.08 -9.17
CA ASP A 87 15.12 14.61 -10.20
C ASP A 87 14.54 13.40 -10.93
N LEU A 88 14.09 13.61 -12.17
CA LEU A 88 13.45 12.56 -12.99
C LEU A 88 14.39 11.39 -13.29
N ARG A 89 15.70 11.60 -13.17
CA ARG A 89 16.70 10.56 -13.41
C ARG A 89 16.77 9.52 -12.30
N ARG A 90 16.13 9.74 -11.16
CA ARG A 90 16.21 8.88 -9.96
C ARG A 90 14.92 8.11 -9.67
N GLY A 91 13.80 8.47 -10.28
CA GLY A 91 12.48 7.93 -9.90
C GLY A 91 12.36 6.40 -9.95
N HIS A 92 13.06 5.74 -10.87
CA HIS A 92 13.00 4.28 -11.03
C HIS A 92 13.46 3.50 -9.79
N ASN A 93 14.21 4.15 -8.89
CA ASN A 93 14.67 3.56 -7.63
C ASN A 93 13.60 3.53 -6.53
N TYR A 94 12.46 4.23 -6.71
CA TYR A 94 11.47 4.49 -5.65
C TYR A 94 10.20 3.65 -5.77
N ILE A 95 10.21 2.69 -6.70
CA ILE A 95 9.10 1.75 -6.90
C ILE A 95 9.24 0.57 -5.95
N ASP A 96 10.45 0.07 -5.81
CA ASP A 96 10.85 -0.97 -4.89
C ASP A 96 12.30 -0.65 -4.51
N PRO A 97 12.63 -0.61 -3.20
CA PRO A 97 13.96 -0.26 -2.73
C PRO A 97 15.05 -1.12 -3.35
N ASP A 98 14.79 -2.40 -3.57
CA ASP A 98 15.75 -3.38 -4.07
C ASP A 98 16.05 -3.20 -5.57
N ILE A 99 15.25 -2.43 -6.31
CA ILE A 99 15.58 -2.04 -7.70
C ILE A 99 16.79 -1.10 -7.72
N GLY A 100 16.80 -0.12 -6.80
CA GLY A 100 17.73 1.00 -6.85
C GLY A 100 18.95 0.87 -5.95
N MET A 101 18.83 0.12 -4.85
CA MET A 101 19.92 -0.20 -3.94
C MET A 101 19.59 -1.44 -3.11
N THR A 102 20.58 -2.02 -2.44
CA THR A 102 20.31 -2.99 -1.36
C THR A 102 20.37 -2.25 -0.02
N PRO A 103 19.25 -2.08 0.70
CA PRO A 103 19.31 -1.48 2.03
C PRO A 103 20.06 -2.39 3.00
N SER A 104 20.69 -1.81 4.01
CA SER A 104 21.54 -2.56 4.95
C SER A 104 21.38 -2.12 6.39
N LEU A 105 21.61 -3.07 7.30
CA LEU A 105 21.70 -2.86 8.74
C LEU A 105 23.10 -3.25 9.21
N ASN A 106 23.80 -2.32 9.85
CA ASN A 106 25.21 -2.49 10.26
C ASN A 106 26.14 -2.93 9.11
N GLY A 107 25.83 -2.49 7.88
CA GLY A 107 26.56 -2.85 6.68
C GLY A 107 26.28 -4.25 6.13
N GLN A 108 25.34 -5.00 6.71
CA GLN A 108 24.89 -6.31 6.20
C GLN A 108 23.58 -6.16 5.43
N GLU A 109 23.35 -7.01 4.42
CA GLU A 109 22.05 -7.08 3.75
C GLU A 109 20.91 -7.41 4.73
N ILE A 110 19.71 -6.95 4.40
CA ILE A 110 18.52 -7.35 5.14
C ILE A 110 18.14 -8.76 4.69
N PRO A 111 17.93 -9.72 5.61
CA PRO A 111 17.58 -11.09 5.26
C PRO A 111 16.28 -11.19 4.42
N LEU A 112 16.37 -11.92 3.31
CA LEU A 112 15.23 -12.38 2.53
C LEU A 112 14.73 -13.71 3.11
N ASP A 113 14.02 -13.65 4.24
CA ASP A 113 13.49 -14.81 4.98
C ASP A 113 12.30 -15.49 4.27
N MET A 114 12.51 -15.83 3.00
CA MET A 114 11.55 -16.52 2.15
C MET A 114 11.77 -18.03 2.21
N VAL A 115 10.69 -18.80 2.04
CA VAL A 115 10.82 -20.26 1.91
C VAL A 115 11.56 -20.57 0.61
N ALA A 116 12.77 -21.13 0.72
CA ALA A 116 13.56 -21.53 -0.43
C ALA A 116 12.77 -22.50 -1.32
N GLY A 117 12.72 -22.22 -2.61
CA GLY A 117 11.98 -23.03 -3.58
C GLY A 117 10.45 -22.90 -3.49
N ASN A 118 9.92 -21.87 -2.82
CA ASN A 118 8.48 -21.61 -2.77
C ASN A 118 7.90 -21.44 -4.19
N PRO A 119 7.05 -22.37 -4.67
CA PRO A 119 6.56 -22.32 -6.04
C PRO A 119 5.52 -21.22 -6.25
N PHE A 120 4.99 -20.59 -5.19
CA PHE A 120 3.91 -19.62 -5.24
C PHE A 120 4.38 -18.16 -5.12
N LEU A 121 5.65 -17.86 -5.38
CA LEU A 121 6.13 -16.48 -5.39
C LEU A 121 5.98 -15.86 -6.77
N PHE A 122 6.68 -16.39 -7.75
CA PHE A 122 6.81 -15.72 -9.05
C PHE A 122 6.48 -16.63 -10.24
N ASN A 123 5.85 -17.78 -9.99
CA ASN A 123 5.41 -18.66 -11.06
C ASN A 123 4.05 -18.22 -11.62
N ILE A 124 3.98 -18.19 -12.95
CA ILE A 124 2.73 -18.16 -13.69
C ILE A 124 2.42 -19.60 -14.09
N PHE A 125 1.23 -20.06 -13.74
CA PHE A 125 0.76 -21.43 -13.99
C PHE A 125 -0.21 -21.45 -15.16
N GLU A 126 -0.24 -22.59 -15.86
CA GLU A 126 -1.17 -22.82 -16.96
C GLU A 126 -2.25 -23.81 -16.49
N THR A 127 -3.51 -23.45 -16.68
CA THR A 127 -4.68 -24.27 -16.34
C THR A 127 -5.07 -25.18 -17.52
N ARG A 128 -6.02 -26.11 -17.28
CA ARG A 128 -6.50 -27.10 -18.27
C ARG A 128 -7.01 -26.45 -19.56
N ASP A 129 -7.66 -25.31 -19.43
CA ASP A 129 -8.22 -24.48 -20.51
C ASP A 129 -7.18 -23.55 -21.16
N GLY A 130 -5.89 -23.73 -20.88
CA GLY A 130 -4.78 -22.98 -21.48
C GLY A 130 -4.63 -21.54 -20.97
N ARG A 131 -5.41 -21.14 -19.95
CA ARG A 131 -5.31 -19.80 -19.35
C ARG A 131 -4.12 -19.72 -18.39
N SER A 132 -3.52 -18.54 -18.31
CA SER A 132 -2.47 -18.24 -17.34
C SER A 132 -3.06 -17.73 -16.03
N VAL A 133 -2.57 -18.25 -14.90
CA VAL A 133 -3.04 -17.92 -13.56
C VAL A 133 -1.89 -17.71 -12.59
N VAL A 134 -2.12 -16.88 -11.58
CA VAL A 134 -1.18 -16.62 -10.49
C VAL A 134 -1.79 -17.06 -9.16
N LEU A 135 -1.11 -17.99 -8.50
CA LEU A 135 -1.40 -18.46 -7.14
C LEU A 135 -0.27 -17.94 -6.24
N SER A 136 -0.59 -17.17 -5.19
CA SER A 136 0.44 -16.56 -4.35
C SER A 136 0.50 -17.12 -2.93
N ALA A 137 1.71 -17.25 -2.39
CA ALA A 137 1.94 -17.61 -1.00
C ALA A 137 3.17 -16.88 -0.45
N VAL A 138 3.01 -15.60 -0.14
CA VAL A 138 4.11 -14.78 0.41
C VAL A 138 4.40 -15.09 1.88
N TYR A 139 3.43 -15.63 2.62
CA TYR A 139 3.59 -16.06 4.02
C TYR A 139 3.58 -17.58 4.13
N VAL A 140 4.35 -18.10 5.09
CA VAL A 140 4.61 -19.54 5.27
C VAL A 140 3.32 -20.36 5.42
N ASP A 141 2.34 -19.85 6.15
CA ASP A 141 1.05 -20.52 6.35
C ASP A 141 0.30 -20.72 5.02
N LEU A 142 0.38 -19.76 4.09
CA LEU A 142 -0.27 -19.86 2.78
C LEU A 142 0.33 -20.96 1.91
N VAL A 143 1.62 -21.27 2.06
CA VAL A 143 2.28 -22.35 1.30
C VAL A 143 1.65 -23.70 1.66
N TYR A 144 1.49 -23.96 2.97
CA TYR A 144 0.84 -25.19 3.45
C TYR A 144 -0.64 -25.24 3.07
N ARG A 145 -1.34 -24.10 3.12
CA ARG A 145 -2.74 -24.01 2.72
C ARG A 145 -2.94 -24.33 1.24
N TRP A 146 -2.06 -23.85 0.35
CA TRP A 146 -2.11 -24.19 -1.07
C TRP A 146 -1.81 -25.66 -1.33
N SER A 147 -0.80 -26.21 -0.66
CA SER A 147 -0.47 -27.64 -0.74
C SER A 147 -1.66 -28.51 -0.33
N ALA A 148 -2.33 -28.17 0.78
CA ALA A 148 -3.54 -28.86 1.24
C ALA A 148 -4.71 -28.71 0.26
N PHE A 149 -4.96 -27.50 -0.23
CA PHE A 149 -6.06 -27.21 -1.16
C PHE A 149 -5.91 -27.95 -2.50
N LEU A 150 -4.71 -27.91 -3.10
CA LEU A 150 -4.42 -28.61 -4.36
C LEU A 150 -4.25 -30.12 -4.15
N GLY A 151 -3.96 -30.57 -2.92
CA GLY A 151 -3.66 -31.96 -2.60
C GLY A 151 -2.38 -32.44 -3.27
N CYS A 152 -1.34 -31.62 -3.27
CA CYS A 152 -0.03 -31.93 -3.84
C CYS A 152 1.11 -31.46 -2.93
N SER A 153 2.34 -31.92 -3.17
CA SER A 153 3.53 -31.38 -2.49
C SER A 153 3.83 -29.95 -2.95
N VAL A 154 4.75 -29.27 -2.24
CA VAL A 154 5.23 -27.92 -2.57
C VAL A 154 6.32 -27.90 -3.65
N ALA A 155 6.55 -29.02 -4.33
CA ALA A 155 7.44 -29.05 -5.50
C ALA A 155 6.77 -28.33 -6.67
N GLU A 156 7.47 -27.44 -7.38
CA GLU A 156 6.90 -26.66 -8.47
C GLU A 156 6.24 -27.55 -9.54
N SER A 157 6.88 -28.65 -9.93
CA SER A 157 6.33 -29.60 -10.91
C SER A 157 5.02 -30.23 -10.43
N ALA A 158 4.90 -30.55 -9.14
CA ALA A 158 3.67 -31.08 -8.54
C ALA A 158 2.55 -30.03 -8.55
N VAL A 159 2.87 -28.78 -8.23
CA VAL A 159 1.91 -27.66 -8.28
C VAL A 159 1.44 -27.41 -9.72
N ARG A 160 2.35 -27.35 -10.70
CA ARG A 160 2.01 -27.21 -12.13
C ARG A 160 1.08 -28.33 -12.59
N ASN A 161 1.39 -29.58 -12.23
CA ASN A 161 0.56 -30.74 -12.58
C ASN A 161 -0.82 -30.70 -11.89
N ALA A 162 -0.91 -30.14 -10.68
CA ALA A 162 -2.18 -29.96 -10.00
C ALA A 162 -3.03 -28.86 -10.65
N VAL A 163 -2.44 -27.70 -10.95
CA VAL A 163 -3.14 -26.57 -11.58
C VAL A 163 -3.67 -26.92 -12.98
N ARG A 164 -2.89 -27.68 -13.78
CA ARG A 164 -3.31 -28.17 -15.11
C ARG A 164 -4.55 -29.07 -15.13
N LYS A 165 -5.03 -29.51 -13.97
CA LYS A 165 -6.27 -30.31 -13.87
C LYS A 165 -7.54 -29.47 -13.77
N TRP A 166 -7.40 -28.17 -13.51
CA TRP A 166 -8.53 -27.25 -13.32
C TRP A 166 -8.78 -26.37 -14.53
N ASN A 167 -10.03 -26.03 -14.82
CA ASN A 167 -10.31 -24.83 -15.61
C ASN A 167 -10.05 -23.58 -14.75
N SER A 168 -9.69 -22.47 -15.40
CA SER A 168 -9.26 -21.25 -14.71
C SER A 168 -10.34 -20.62 -13.83
N GLU A 169 -11.57 -20.48 -14.34
CA GLU A 169 -12.69 -19.89 -13.60
C GLU A 169 -13.13 -20.76 -12.41
N GLU A 170 -13.17 -22.09 -12.60
CA GLU A 170 -13.49 -23.05 -11.54
C GLU A 170 -12.48 -22.97 -10.40
N LEU A 171 -11.19 -22.92 -10.74
CA LEU A 171 -10.12 -22.76 -9.76
C LEU A 171 -10.22 -21.44 -9.02
N GLU A 172 -10.51 -20.34 -9.72
CA GLU A 172 -10.63 -19.01 -9.11
C GLU A 172 -11.80 -18.94 -8.12
N VAL A 173 -12.95 -19.48 -8.49
CA VAL A 173 -14.14 -19.55 -7.60
C VAL A 173 -13.83 -20.41 -6.38
N ALA A 174 -13.25 -21.60 -6.58
CA ALA A 174 -12.92 -22.51 -5.48
C ALA A 174 -11.85 -21.92 -4.53
N ALA A 175 -10.81 -21.29 -5.08
CA ALA A 175 -9.78 -20.62 -4.31
C ALA A 175 -10.33 -19.43 -3.52
N ALA A 176 -11.18 -18.60 -4.13
CA ALA A 176 -11.82 -17.47 -3.46
C ALA A 176 -12.70 -17.93 -2.29
N ALA A 177 -13.50 -18.99 -2.47
CA ALA A 177 -14.32 -19.59 -1.40
C ALA A 177 -13.47 -20.15 -0.25
N ALA A 178 -12.28 -20.67 -0.56
CA ALA A 178 -11.29 -21.13 0.42
C ALA A 178 -10.45 -19.99 1.03
N GLY A 179 -10.67 -18.73 0.61
CA GLY A 179 -9.92 -17.58 1.07
C GLY A 179 -8.44 -17.62 0.68
N MET A 180 -8.13 -18.22 -0.48
CA MET A 180 -6.81 -18.35 -1.08
C MET A 180 -6.60 -17.28 -2.17
N PRO A 181 -5.43 -16.61 -2.20
CA PRO A 181 -5.16 -15.53 -3.16
C PRO A 181 -4.77 -16.11 -4.52
N MET A 182 -5.70 -16.03 -5.47
CA MET A 182 -5.49 -16.46 -6.86
C MET A 182 -6.15 -15.47 -7.81
N ALA A 183 -5.54 -15.29 -8.97
CA ALA A 183 -6.08 -14.49 -10.06
C ALA A 183 -5.78 -15.12 -11.41
N ILE A 184 -6.73 -15.01 -12.33
CA ILE A 184 -6.49 -15.22 -13.76
C ILE A 184 -5.73 -14.02 -14.31
N CYS A 185 -4.71 -14.25 -15.15
CA CYS A 185 -4.09 -13.19 -15.94
C CYS A 185 -5.07 -12.75 -17.03
N GLN A 186 -5.64 -11.56 -16.87
CA GLN A 186 -6.57 -10.96 -17.81
C GLN A 186 -5.81 -10.05 -18.78
N THR A 187 -6.43 -9.74 -19.92
CA THR A 187 -6.08 -8.58 -20.76
C THR A 187 -6.84 -7.34 -20.30
N GLU A 188 -6.41 -6.13 -20.68
CA GLU A 188 -7.16 -4.89 -20.39
C GLU A 188 -8.61 -4.97 -20.90
N GLU A 189 -8.82 -5.51 -22.10
CA GLU A 189 -10.14 -5.69 -22.72
C GLU A 189 -11.03 -6.65 -21.90
N SER A 190 -10.54 -7.86 -21.61
CA SER A 190 -11.30 -8.84 -20.82
C SER A 190 -11.60 -8.33 -19.40
N TRP A 191 -10.67 -7.59 -18.79
CA TRP A 191 -10.88 -6.99 -17.48
C TRP A 191 -11.94 -5.89 -17.50
N SER A 192 -11.94 -5.02 -18.53
CA SER A 192 -12.95 -3.98 -18.67
C SER A 192 -14.39 -4.54 -18.78
N SER A 193 -14.53 -5.74 -19.36
CA SER A 193 -15.81 -6.45 -19.48
C SER A 193 -16.16 -7.28 -18.24
N HIS A 194 -15.18 -7.57 -17.37
CA HIS A 194 -15.39 -8.34 -16.15
C HIS A 194 -16.17 -7.50 -15.11
N PRO A 195 -17.15 -8.06 -14.36
CA PRO A 195 -17.98 -7.30 -13.43
C PRO A 195 -17.20 -6.47 -12.40
N GLN A 196 -16.12 -7.02 -11.82
CA GLN A 196 -15.27 -6.25 -10.91
C GLN A 196 -14.44 -5.18 -11.63
N GLY A 197 -13.93 -5.47 -12.83
CA GLY A 197 -13.08 -4.54 -13.55
C GLY A 197 -13.88 -3.34 -14.07
N SER A 198 -15.08 -3.60 -14.59
CA SER A 198 -16.06 -2.58 -14.95
C SER A 198 -16.45 -1.70 -13.75
N HIS A 199 -16.67 -2.30 -12.58
CA HIS A 199 -16.95 -1.56 -11.34
C HIS A 199 -15.78 -0.64 -10.94
N LEU A 200 -14.55 -1.15 -10.94
CA LEU A 200 -13.36 -0.35 -10.60
C LEU A 200 -13.11 0.78 -11.62
N ALA A 201 -13.38 0.56 -12.91
CA ALA A 201 -13.20 1.57 -13.95
C ALA A 201 -14.12 2.79 -13.81
N GLN A 202 -15.23 2.66 -13.08
CA GLN A 202 -16.16 3.76 -12.80
C GLN A 202 -15.76 4.60 -11.58
N LEU A 203 -14.78 4.14 -10.82
CA LEU A 203 -14.31 4.81 -9.61
C LEU A 203 -13.10 5.71 -9.92
N PRO A 204 -12.85 6.75 -9.11
CA PRO A 204 -11.56 7.45 -9.16
C PRO A 204 -10.43 6.49 -8.78
N TRP A 205 -9.17 6.86 -9.05
CA TRP A 205 -8.02 5.99 -8.76
C TRP A 205 -8.00 5.55 -7.29
N VAL A 206 -8.30 6.46 -6.37
CA VAL A 206 -8.58 6.15 -4.96
C VAL A 206 -9.94 6.72 -4.54
N PRO A 207 -10.99 5.87 -4.43
CA PRO A 207 -12.28 6.28 -3.88
C PRO A 207 -12.12 6.99 -2.54
N THR A 208 -12.58 8.25 -2.49
CA THR A 208 -12.44 9.15 -1.35
C THR A 208 -13.76 9.89 -1.16
N GLU A 209 -14.53 9.52 -0.14
CA GLU A 209 -15.88 10.05 0.09
C GLU A 209 -16.11 10.42 1.55
N PRO A 210 -16.96 11.43 1.84
CA PRO A 210 -17.41 11.69 3.20
C PRO A 210 -18.14 10.47 3.76
N ALA A 211 -17.87 10.13 5.01
CA ALA A 211 -18.57 9.06 5.69
C ALA A 211 -20.02 9.46 5.99
N LYS A 212 -20.93 8.48 5.93
CA LYS A 212 -22.32 8.69 6.37
C LYS A 212 -22.33 8.99 7.87
N SER A 213 -22.85 10.15 8.25
CA SER A 213 -22.94 10.55 9.66
C SER A 213 -23.92 9.65 10.41
N LEU A 214 -23.49 9.08 11.54
CA LEU A 214 -24.38 8.32 12.43
C LEU A 214 -25.12 9.24 13.40
N GLN A 215 -24.47 10.29 13.92
CA GLN A 215 -25.00 11.54 14.52
C GLN A 215 -23.81 12.51 14.73
N PRO A 216 -23.97 13.84 14.71
CA PRO A 216 -22.88 14.76 15.00
C PRO A 216 -22.54 14.75 16.51
N ILE A 217 -21.40 14.16 16.88
CA ILE A 217 -20.78 14.45 18.19
C ILE A 217 -19.89 15.66 17.95
N THR A 218 -20.21 16.78 18.59
CA THR A 218 -19.50 18.06 18.43
C THR A 218 -18.48 18.34 19.53
N GLU A 219 -18.38 17.48 20.55
CA GLU A 219 -17.48 17.65 21.69
C GLU A 219 -16.27 16.70 21.59
N ASN A 220 -15.06 17.22 21.88
CA ASN A 220 -13.79 16.47 21.98
C ASN A 220 -13.35 15.69 20.73
N ILE A 221 -13.48 16.26 19.54
CA ILE A 221 -12.92 15.67 18.31
C ILE A 221 -11.41 16.00 18.25
N PRO A 222 -10.50 15.04 17.95
CA PRO A 222 -9.05 15.28 17.92
C PRO A 222 -8.59 16.52 17.12
N TRP A 223 -9.36 16.89 16.11
CA TRP A 223 -9.14 18.05 15.24
C TRP A 223 -9.15 19.41 15.95
N SER A 224 -9.74 19.53 17.13
CA SER A 224 -9.82 20.82 17.86
C SER A 224 -8.52 21.21 18.58
N TYR A 225 -7.48 20.36 18.58
CA TYR A 225 -6.25 20.55 19.37
C TYR A 225 -4.96 20.45 18.54
N LEU A 226 -5.00 20.81 17.26
CA LEU A 226 -3.77 20.86 16.46
C LEU A 226 -2.89 22.05 16.91
N PRO A 227 -1.57 21.89 17.02
CA PRO A 227 -0.68 22.94 17.50
C PRO A 227 -0.68 24.16 16.56
N ASP A 228 -0.71 25.36 17.13
CA ASP A 228 -0.70 26.64 16.40
C ASP A 228 0.60 26.86 15.61
N SER A 229 1.74 26.48 16.18
CA SER A 229 3.05 26.54 15.50
C SER A 229 3.42 25.18 14.92
N CYS A 230 3.40 25.08 13.60
CA CYS A 230 3.82 23.88 12.88
C CYS A 230 5.19 24.14 12.29
N HIS A 231 6.15 23.23 12.47
CA HIS A 231 7.44 23.30 11.77
C HIS A 231 7.46 22.43 10.50
N ARG A 232 6.44 21.56 10.31
CA ARG A 232 6.27 20.67 9.15
C ARG A 232 4.81 20.52 8.73
N PRO A 233 4.53 20.15 7.45
CA PRO A 233 3.18 20.10 6.90
C PRO A 233 2.16 19.29 7.71
N LEU A 234 2.55 18.10 8.19
CA LEU A 234 1.67 17.18 8.92
C LEU A 234 1.96 17.13 10.43
N SER A 235 2.66 18.13 10.98
CA SER A 235 2.91 18.23 12.43
C SER A 235 1.59 18.16 13.19
N GLY A 236 1.53 17.34 14.23
CA GLY A 236 0.33 17.14 15.05
C GLY A 236 -0.64 16.06 14.55
N ILE A 237 -0.53 15.62 13.29
CA ILE A 237 -1.40 14.58 12.74
C ILE A 237 -1.01 13.22 13.31
N LYS A 238 -1.99 12.47 13.82
CA LYS A 238 -1.85 11.15 14.45
C LYS A 238 -2.44 10.08 13.53
N VAL A 239 -1.61 9.15 13.07
CA VAL A 239 -1.97 8.10 12.12
C VAL A 239 -1.84 6.75 12.80
N LEU A 240 -2.94 6.02 12.93
CA LEU A 240 -3.00 4.69 13.52
C LEU A 240 -3.09 3.64 12.42
N CYS A 241 -2.06 2.82 12.29
CA CYS A 241 -1.95 1.80 11.27
C CYS A 241 -2.17 0.41 11.86
N LEU A 242 -3.14 -0.34 11.32
CA LEU A 242 -3.31 -1.78 11.52
C LEU A 242 -3.11 -2.45 10.17
N THR A 243 -1.86 -2.45 9.75
CA THR A 243 -1.51 -2.87 8.40
C THR A 243 -0.56 -4.07 8.40
N HIS A 244 -0.36 -4.66 7.24
CA HIS A 244 0.48 -5.83 6.98
C HIS A 244 0.97 -5.77 5.53
N ALA A 245 2.08 -6.45 5.23
CA ALA A 245 2.79 -6.38 3.96
C ALA A 245 3.31 -4.96 3.66
N ILE A 246 3.06 -4.43 2.46
CA ILE A 246 3.76 -3.23 1.95
C ILE A 246 2.84 -2.02 1.77
N ALA A 247 1.69 -2.16 1.10
CA ALA A 247 0.88 -0.99 0.71
C ALA A 247 0.39 -0.14 1.89
N GLY A 248 -0.15 -0.80 2.93
CA GLY A 248 -0.65 -0.12 4.12
C GLY A 248 0.46 0.61 4.88
N PRO A 249 1.56 -0.08 5.28
CA PRO A 249 2.67 0.58 5.96
C PRO A 249 3.29 1.71 5.14
N SER A 250 3.43 1.53 3.81
CA SER A 250 3.99 2.55 2.93
C SER A 250 3.17 3.86 2.94
N ALA A 251 1.85 3.78 3.10
CA ALA A 251 1.02 4.97 3.29
C ALA A 251 1.35 5.70 4.61
N GLY A 252 1.52 4.94 5.70
CA GLY A 252 1.99 5.47 6.98
C GLY A 252 3.36 6.13 6.86
N ARG A 253 4.32 5.45 6.23
CA ARG A 253 5.66 5.97 5.94
C ARG A 253 5.59 7.31 5.20
N THR A 254 4.87 7.39 4.09
CA THR A 254 4.76 8.64 3.32
C THR A 254 4.15 9.79 4.12
N LEU A 255 3.18 9.52 5.01
CA LEU A 255 2.66 10.54 5.93
C LEU A 255 3.71 10.95 6.97
N ALA A 256 4.51 10.02 7.49
CA ALA A 256 5.62 10.29 8.41
C ALA A 256 6.72 11.14 7.75
N GLU A 257 7.01 10.92 6.46
CA GLU A 257 7.97 11.74 5.68
C GLU A 257 7.60 13.23 5.69
N HIS A 258 6.31 13.57 5.89
CA HIS A 258 5.81 14.95 5.98
C HIS A 258 5.55 15.44 7.42
N GLY A 259 5.93 14.65 8.43
CA GLY A 259 5.88 15.01 9.86
C GLY A 259 4.68 14.47 10.63
N ALA A 260 3.90 13.54 10.08
CA ALA A 260 2.84 12.89 10.85
C ALA A 260 3.44 11.94 11.92
N SER A 261 2.73 11.82 13.03
CA SER A 261 3.02 10.84 14.08
C SER A 261 2.31 9.53 13.76
N VAL A 262 3.07 8.50 13.39
CA VAL A 262 2.54 7.24 12.88
C VAL A 262 2.83 6.12 13.87
N LEU A 263 1.77 5.42 14.30
CA LEU A 263 1.83 4.27 15.18
C LEU A 263 1.26 3.04 14.46
N GLN A 264 2.10 2.04 14.23
CA GLN A 264 1.72 0.73 13.72
C GLN A 264 1.42 -0.21 14.89
N ILE A 265 0.21 -0.75 14.91
CA ILE A 265 -0.21 -1.80 15.83
C ILE A 265 -0.11 -3.15 15.10
N MET A 266 0.82 -3.97 15.57
CA MET A 266 0.99 -5.34 15.13
C MET A 266 0.17 -6.27 16.02
N PHE A 267 -0.41 -7.31 15.42
CA PHE A 267 -0.92 -8.44 16.21
C PHE A 267 0.25 -9.08 16.97
N THR A 268 0.02 -9.49 18.23
CA THR A 268 1.06 -10.03 19.12
C THR A 268 1.84 -11.19 18.50
N HIS A 269 1.18 -12.01 17.68
CA HIS A 269 1.77 -13.14 16.96
C HIS A 269 1.85 -12.92 15.44
N GLY A 270 1.72 -11.66 14.99
CA GLY A 270 1.88 -11.30 13.58
C GLY A 270 3.35 -11.45 13.16
N PHE A 271 3.55 -12.14 12.05
CA PHE A 271 4.85 -12.26 11.38
C PHE A 271 4.91 -11.25 10.22
N GLU A 272 6.07 -10.62 10.06
CA GLU A 272 6.39 -9.83 8.87
C GLU A 272 7.82 -10.14 8.43
N HIS A 273 8.05 -10.10 7.13
CA HIS A 273 9.38 -10.30 6.56
C HIS A 273 10.30 -9.11 6.89
N PRO A 274 11.57 -9.33 7.28
CA PRO A 274 12.50 -8.24 7.58
C PRO A 274 12.70 -7.26 6.41
N PHE A 275 12.80 -7.76 5.18
CA PHE A 275 12.97 -6.93 3.98
C PHE A 275 11.74 -6.06 3.68
N VAL A 276 10.54 -6.58 3.91
CA VAL A 276 9.28 -5.82 3.82
C VAL A 276 9.23 -4.75 4.92
N TYR A 277 9.45 -5.17 6.17
CA TYR A 277 9.29 -4.31 7.32
C TYR A 277 10.24 -3.10 7.29
N THR A 278 11.53 -3.36 7.01
CA THR A 278 12.62 -2.37 7.13
C THR A 278 12.44 -1.18 6.19
N TYR A 279 11.75 -1.36 5.06
CA TYR A 279 11.49 -0.26 4.13
C TYR A 279 10.06 0.28 4.20
N ALA A 280 9.05 -0.60 4.31
CA ALA A 280 7.65 -0.16 4.32
C ALA A 280 7.25 0.58 5.61
N ASN A 281 7.97 0.38 6.72
CA ASN A 281 7.65 0.95 8.05
C ASN A 281 8.61 2.06 8.52
N LEU A 282 9.41 2.66 7.62
CA LEU A 282 10.21 3.83 7.99
C LEU A 282 9.31 4.94 8.56
N GLY A 283 9.83 5.72 9.52
CA GLY A 283 9.07 6.80 10.13
C GLY A 283 8.02 6.37 11.15
N THR A 284 7.86 5.07 11.38
CA THR A 284 6.70 4.52 12.10
C THR A 284 7.11 3.89 13.42
N ALA A 285 6.47 4.30 14.52
CA ALA A 285 6.57 3.60 15.80
C ALA A 285 5.78 2.29 15.74
N SER A 286 6.23 1.26 16.45
CA SER A 286 5.65 -0.09 16.35
C SER A 286 5.33 -0.67 17.71
N SER A 287 4.07 -1.00 17.96
CA SER A 287 3.60 -1.61 19.21
C SER A 287 2.78 -2.88 18.95
N ARG A 288 2.56 -3.69 19.98
CA ARG A 288 1.75 -4.91 19.92
C ARG A 288 0.56 -4.79 20.84
N LEU A 289 -0.61 -5.19 20.34
CA LEU A 289 -1.84 -5.33 21.13
C LEU A 289 -2.46 -6.69 20.84
N ASN A 290 -2.86 -7.42 21.88
CA ASN A 290 -3.59 -8.66 21.77
C ASN A 290 -5.09 -8.40 21.82
N LEU A 291 -5.79 -8.43 20.68
CA LEU A 291 -7.24 -8.17 20.64
C LEU A 291 -8.10 -9.25 21.32
N HIS A 292 -7.49 -10.32 21.84
CA HIS A 292 -8.15 -11.26 22.74
C HIS A 292 -8.13 -10.83 24.21
N ARG A 293 -7.38 -9.78 24.55
CA ARG A 293 -7.27 -9.21 25.89
C ARG A 293 -8.12 -7.92 25.97
N GLY A 294 -9.07 -7.89 26.91
CA GLY A 294 -9.99 -6.76 27.05
C GLY A 294 -9.29 -5.40 27.26
N SER A 295 -8.19 -5.37 28.03
CA SER A 295 -7.41 -4.14 28.24
C SER A 295 -6.77 -3.61 26.96
N ASP A 296 -6.31 -4.49 26.08
CA ASP A 296 -5.66 -4.11 24.82
C ASP A 296 -6.70 -3.64 23.80
N VAL A 297 -7.90 -4.24 23.80
CA VAL A 297 -9.05 -3.73 23.03
C VAL A 297 -9.46 -2.34 23.52
N SER A 298 -9.53 -2.12 24.84
CA SER A 298 -9.78 -0.80 25.40
C SER A 298 -8.68 0.20 25.01
N ARG A 299 -7.41 -0.20 25.09
CA ARG A 299 -6.30 0.67 24.66
C ARG A 299 -6.38 1.03 23.18
N LEU A 300 -6.71 0.07 22.32
CA LEU A 300 -6.89 0.36 20.89
C LEU A 300 -8.05 1.33 20.66
N ARG A 301 -9.16 1.20 21.40
CA ARG A 301 -10.28 2.15 21.36
C ARG A 301 -9.85 3.57 21.76
N ASP A 302 -9.04 3.72 22.80
CA ASP A 302 -8.51 5.02 23.22
C ASP A 302 -7.62 5.63 22.12
N LEU A 303 -6.77 4.83 21.49
CA LEU A 303 -5.93 5.26 20.37
C LEU A 303 -6.77 5.71 19.18
N VAL A 304 -7.86 5.01 18.85
CA VAL A 304 -8.82 5.43 17.80
C VAL A 304 -9.47 6.77 18.15
N GLY A 305 -9.85 6.95 19.42
CA GLY A 305 -10.42 8.20 19.92
C GLY A 305 -9.48 9.40 19.77
N GLN A 306 -8.16 9.18 19.77
CA GLN A 306 -7.15 10.21 19.57
C GLN A 306 -6.69 10.37 18.11
N ALA A 307 -6.96 9.39 17.25
CA ALA A 307 -6.41 9.33 15.91
C ALA A 307 -7.07 10.36 14.98
N HIS A 308 -6.28 10.85 14.03
CA HIS A 308 -6.77 11.65 12.90
C HIS A 308 -7.04 10.77 11.68
N VAL A 309 -6.21 9.74 11.51
CA VAL A 309 -6.25 8.81 10.39
C VAL A 309 -6.13 7.38 10.93
N TRP A 310 -6.98 6.50 10.42
CA TRP A 310 -6.90 5.05 10.57
C TRP A 310 -6.54 4.42 9.23
N ILE A 311 -5.59 3.50 9.20
CA ILE A 311 -5.23 2.75 8.00
C ILE A 311 -5.25 1.26 8.33
N ASP A 312 -6.04 0.46 7.62
CA ASP A 312 -5.99 -1.00 7.73
C ASP A 312 -5.89 -1.73 6.38
N SER A 313 -5.22 -2.89 6.38
CA SER A 313 -5.11 -3.77 5.21
C SER A 313 -5.64 -5.19 5.43
N TYR A 314 -6.24 -5.47 6.60
CA TYR A 314 -6.81 -6.78 6.92
C TYR A 314 -8.20 -6.98 6.31
N ARG A 315 -8.55 -8.22 5.93
CA ARG A 315 -9.90 -8.54 5.40
C ARG A 315 -11.03 -7.97 6.27
N ALA A 316 -12.14 -7.54 5.66
CA ALA A 316 -13.21 -6.79 6.32
C ALA A 316 -13.65 -7.35 7.69
N ASN A 317 -13.75 -8.68 7.82
CA ASN A 317 -14.21 -9.34 9.06
C ASN A 317 -13.10 -9.62 10.10
N ALA A 318 -11.84 -9.35 9.77
CA ALA A 318 -10.71 -9.71 10.62
C ALA A 318 -10.63 -8.84 11.88
N ILE A 319 -10.90 -7.53 11.74
CA ILE A 319 -10.84 -6.57 12.85
C ILE A 319 -12.25 -6.19 13.35
N SER A 320 -13.27 -6.20 12.49
CA SER A 320 -14.64 -5.81 12.88
C SER A 320 -15.23 -6.68 14.00
N LYS A 321 -14.88 -7.98 14.04
CA LYS A 321 -15.29 -8.89 15.13
C LYS A 321 -14.78 -8.48 16.52
N PHE A 322 -13.79 -7.59 16.59
CA PHE A 322 -13.24 -7.03 17.84
C PHE A 322 -13.81 -5.64 18.17
N GLY A 323 -14.84 -5.17 17.43
CA GLY A 323 -15.46 -3.85 17.66
C GLY A 323 -14.73 -2.69 17.00
N PHE A 324 -14.14 -2.93 15.83
CA PHE A 324 -13.49 -1.89 15.00
C PHE A 324 -13.99 -1.98 13.55
N GLY A 325 -15.27 -2.28 13.38
CA GLY A 325 -15.96 -2.13 12.09
C GLY A 325 -16.16 -0.67 11.73
N GLU A 326 -16.75 -0.40 10.56
CA GLU A 326 -17.04 0.98 10.14
C GLU A 326 -17.91 1.72 11.16
N GLU A 327 -19.03 1.14 11.56
CA GLU A 327 -19.93 1.78 12.54
C GLU A 327 -19.27 1.98 13.90
N ASP A 328 -18.43 1.03 14.34
CA ASP A 328 -17.71 1.15 15.61
C ASP A 328 -16.70 2.31 15.57
N LEU A 329 -15.89 2.39 14.50
CA LEU A 329 -14.91 3.47 14.32
C LEU A 329 -15.60 4.83 14.29
N ARG A 330 -16.76 4.93 13.60
CA ARG A 330 -17.55 6.17 13.55
C ARG A 330 -18.15 6.54 14.89
N ARG A 331 -18.55 5.56 15.71
CA ARG A 331 -19.04 5.80 17.07
C ARG A 331 -17.93 6.28 18.00
N ILE A 332 -16.72 5.73 17.86
CA ILE A 332 -15.56 6.14 18.66
C ILE A 332 -15.06 7.52 18.24
N ASN A 333 -14.97 7.77 16.92
CA ASN A 333 -14.40 8.99 16.36
C ASN A 333 -15.10 9.35 15.03
N PRO A 334 -16.15 10.19 15.07
CA PRO A 334 -16.90 10.58 13.88
C PRO A 334 -16.05 11.29 12.82
N GLY A 335 -15.06 12.09 13.25
CA GLY A 335 -14.14 12.85 12.39
C GLY A 335 -12.96 12.06 11.83
N LEU A 336 -12.89 10.75 12.06
CA LEU A 336 -11.76 9.91 11.63
C LEU A 336 -11.68 9.80 10.10
N ILE A 337 -10.47 9.88 9.53
CA ILE A 337 -10.23 9.47 8.14
C ILE A 337 -9.92 7.98 8.16
N VAL A 338 -10.77 7.14 7.56
CA VAL A 338 -10.63 5.69 7.57
C VAL A 338 -10.19 5.20 6.21
N CYS A 339 -8.99 4.65 6.13
CA CYS A 339 -8.39 4.09 4.92
C CYS A 339 -8.40 2.57 5.00
N ARG A 340 -9.00 1.90 4.00
CA ARG A 340 -9.03 0.43 3.91
C ARG A 340 -8.42 -0.05 2.61
N THR A 341 -7.20 -0.55 2.70
CA THR A 341 -6.46 -1.08 1.56
C THR A 341 -6.83 -2.53 1.31
N ARG A 342 -7.28 -2.84 0.10
CA ARG A 342 -7.68 -4.20 -0.33
C ARG A 342 -7.11 -4.51 -1.70
N CYS A 343 -7.10 -5.78 -2.12
CA CYS A 343 -6.65 -6.11 -3.48
C CYS A 343 -7.60 -5.53 -4.55
N TYR A 344 -8.91 -5.68 -4.35
CA TYR A 344 -9.94 -5.33 -5.34
C TYR A 344 -10.87 -4.19 -4.91
N GLY A 345 -10.53 -3.47 -3.84
CA GLY A 345 -11.36 -2.41 -3.25
C GLY A 345 -12.30 -2.94 -2.18
N THR A 346 -13.11 -2.04 -1.61
CA THR A 346 -14.09 -2.36 -0.56
C THR A 346 -15.52 -2.55 -1.07
N THR A 347 -15.73 -2.38 -2.38
CA THR A 347 -17.02 -2.49 -3.05
C THR A 347 -16.93 -3.35 -4.32
N GLY A 348 -18.08 -3.75 -4.86
CA GLY A 348 -18.16 -4.65 -6.02
C GLY A 348 -18.12 -6.14 -5.64
N PRO A 349 -18.33 -7.04 -6.61
CA PRO A 349 -18.45 -8.48 -6.38
C PRO A 349 -17.20 -9.13 -5.76
N TRP A 350 -16.02 -8.53 -5.90
CA TRP A 350 -14.76 -9.05 -5.35
C TRP A 350 -14.26 -8.30 -4.11
N ALA A 351 -15.09 -7.48 -3.46
CA ALA A 351 -14.72 -6.71 -2.25
C ALA A 351 -14.12 -7.57 -1.12
N SER A 352 -14.54 -8.83 -1.00
CA SER A 352 -14.03 -9.79 0.00
C SER A 352 -12.96 -10.76 -0.55
N LYS A 353 -12.66 -10.71 -1.85
CA LYS A 353 -11.71 -11.63 -2.49
C LYS A 353 -10.28 -11.30 -2.01
N PRO A 354 -9.53 -12.30 -1.53
CA PRO A 354 -8.15 -12.07 -1.07
C PRO A 354 -7.21 -11.86 -2.25
N GLY A 355 -6.15 -11.09 -2.03
CA GLY A 355 -5.08 -10.92 -3.01
C GLY A 355 -3.95 -10.05 -2.46
N PHE A 356 -2.82 -10.13 -3.14
CA PHE A 356 -1.64 -9.30 -2.97
C PHE A 356 -1.36 -8.53 -4.27
N ASP A 357 -0.21 -7.86 -4.35
CA ASP A 357 0.22 -7.12 -5.55
C ASP A 357 0.02 -7.91 -6.84
N MET A 358 0.47 -9.17 -6.81
CA MET A 358 0.42 -10.10 -7.92
C MET A 358 -0.98 -10.30 -8.49
N GLN A 359 -1.99 -10.41 -7.62
CA GLN A 359 -3.38 -10.57 -8.03
C GLN A 359 -3.92 -9.28 -8.66
N GLY A 360 -3.51 -8.11 -8.12
CA GLY A 360 -3.82 -6.81 -8.72
C GLY A 360 -3.23 -6.69 -10.13
N SER A 361 -1.96 -7.05 -10.30
CA SER A 361 -1.26 -7.08 -11.60
C SER A 361 -1.88 -8.05 -12.61
N ALA A 362 -2.21 -9.27 -12.17
CA ALA A 362 -2.75 -10.30 -13.04
C ALA A 362 -4.16 -9.94 -13.52
N SER A 363 -5.04 -9.51 -12.59
CA SER A 363 -6.43 -9.21 -12.92
C SER A 363 -6.58 -7.94 -13.76
N SER A 364 -5.74 -6.92 -13.57
CA SER A 364 -5.94 -5.60 -14.20
C SER A 364 -5.60 -5.52 -15.68
N GLY A 365 -4.97 -6.56 -16.25
CA GLY A 365 -4.37 -6.48 -17.59
C GLY A 365 -2.87 -6.19 -17.56
N MET A 366 -2.30 -5.74 -16.44
CA MET A 366 -0.90 -5.31 -16.38
C MET A 366 0.07 -6.40 -16.81
N MET A 367 -0.10 -7.64 -16.32
CA MET A 367 0.80 -8.74 -16.71
C MET A 367 0.69 -9.10 -18.20
N ALA A 368 -0.50 -8.97 -18.80
CA ALA A 368 -0.66 -9.14 -20.23
C ALA A 368 0.07 -8.04 -21.02
N VAL A 369 -0.06 -6.78 -20.60
CA VAL A 369 0.67 -5.65 -21.20
C VAL A 369 2.19 -5.86 -21.14
N MET A 370 2.71 -6.39 -20.03
CA MET A 370 4.14 -6.70 -19.91
C MET A 370 4.61 -7.80 -20.88
N GLY A 371 3.71 -8.67 -21.34
CA GLY A 371 4.00 -9.73 -22.31
C GLY A 371 3.77 -9.34 -23.77
N GLU A 372 3.23 -8.14 -24.05
CA GLU A 372 2.95 -7.69 -25.42
C GLU A 372 4.24 -7.55 -26.24
N GLY A 373 4.27 -8.15 -27.43
CA GLY A 373 5.41 -8.07 -28.36
C GLY A 373 6.51 -9.12 -28.13
N GLU A 374 6.38 -9.95 -27.10
CA GLU A 374 7.21 -11.15 -26.92
C GLU A 374 6.78 -12.27 -27.87
N GLU A 375 7.72 -13.17 -28.23
CA GLU A 375 7.48 -14.25 -29.21
C GLU A 375 6.33 -15.20 -28.81
N ASP A 376 6.16 -15.45 -27.51
CA ASP A 376 5.11 -16.34 -26.99
C ASP A 376 3.83 -15.61 -26.56
N ALA A 377 3.85 -14.27 -26.57
CA ALA A 377 2.77 -13.39 -26.10
C ALA A 377 2.20 -13.77 -24.71
N LYS A 378 2.99 -14.45 -23.87
CA LYS A 378 2.54 -14.89 -22.54
C LYS A 378 2.63 -13.74 -21.52
N PRO A 379 1.73 -13.69 -20.52
CA PRO A 379 1.81 -12.70 -19.45
C PRO A 379 3.17 -12.71 -18.74
N ARG A 380 3.68 -11.53 -18.38
CA ARG A 380 4.96 -11.33 -17.68
C ARG A 380 4.77 -10.49 -16.43
N TRP A 381 5.71 -10.59 -15.50
CA TRP A 381 5.70 -9.75 -14.30
C TRP A 381 6.09 -8.31 -14.63
N PRO A 382 5.47 -7.30 -13.99
CA PRO A 382 5.99 -5.94 -14.05
C PRO A 382 7.37 -5.86 -13.35
N PRO A 383 8.24 -4.93 -13.77
CA PRO A 383 9.50 -4.67 -13.09
C PRO A 383 9.29 -4.41 -11.59
N GLY A 384 10.21 -4.91 -10.75
CA GLY A 384 10.13 -4.77 -9.29
C GLY A 384 9.18 -5.74 -8.59
N MET A 385 8.32 -6.46 -9.30
CA MET A 385 7.40 -7.49 -8.78
C MET A 385 6.31 -7.03 -7.78
N VAL A 386 6.51 -5.93 -7.05
CA VAL A 386 5.56 -5.35 -6.06
C VAL A 386 5.27 -3.86 -6.32
N ILE A 387 5.23 -3.48 -7.59
CA ILE A 387 5.04 -2.10 -8.05
C ILE A 387 3.73 -1.46 -7.56
N ASN A 388 2.66 -2.24 -7.45
CA ASN A 388 1.35 -1.73 -7.01
C ASN A 388 1.35 -1.46 -5.52
N ASP A 389 2.06 -2.25 -4.71
CA ASP A 389 2.06 -2.09 -3.26
C ASP A 389 2.58 -0.70 -2.84
N TYR A 390 3.80 -0.33 -3.26
CA TYR A 390 4.37 0.98 -2.92
C TYR A 390 3.61 2.14 -3.56
N THR A 391 3.18 1.97 -4.82
CA THR A 391 2.37 3.00 -5.51
C THR A 391 1.02 3.19 -4.81
N THR A 392 0.41 2.12 -4.28
CA THR A 392 -0.81 2.19 -3.47
C THR A 392 -0.55 2.94 -2.17
N GLY A 393 0.62 2.75 -1.55
CA GLY A 393 1.06 3.53 -0.39
C GLY A 393 1.06 5.03 -0.66
N TYR A 394 1.75 5.46 -1.73
CA TYR A 394 1.76 6.87 -2.15
C TYR A 394 0.36 7.41 -2.48
N ALA A 395 -0.44 6.65 -3.22
CA ALA A 395 -1.80 7.04 -3.58
C ALA A 395 -2.72 7.16 -2.35
N THR A 396 -2.57 6.26 -1.37
CA THR A 396 -3.33 6.30 -0.12
C THR A 396 -2.95 7.52 0.72
N ALA A 397 -1.65 7.79 0.87
CA ALA A 397 -1.18 8.99 1.56
C ALA A 397 -1.67 10.27 0.87
N LEU A 398 -1.69 10.32 -0.47
CA LEU A 398 -2.21 11.45 -1.23
C LEU A 398 -3.72 11.65 -0.98
N ALA A 399 -4.52 10.58 -0.95
CA ALA A 399 -5.93 10.64 -0.60
C ALA A 399 -6.14 11.21 0.80
N VAL A 400 -5.38 10.76 1.79
CA VAL A 400 -5.40 11.31 3.15
C VAL A 400 -5.07 12.80 3.12
N GLN A 401 -3.98 13.20 2.48
CA GLN A 401 -3.58 14.59 2.36
C GLN A 401 -4.61 15.46 1.63
N SER A 402 -5.33 14.91 0.64
CA SER A 402 -6.42 15.62 -0.04
C SER A 402 -7.55 16.00 0.94
N VAL A 403 -7.90 15.10 1.87
CA VAL A 403 -8.91 15.36 2.91
C VAL A 403 -8.38 16.35 3.95
N LEU A 404 -7.11 16.21 4.36
CA LEU A 404 -6.47 17.17 5.28
C LEU A 404 -6.44 18.58 4.67
N LEU A 405 -6.08 18.71 3.40
CA LEU A 405 -6.08 19.98 2.70
C LEU A 405 -7.49 20.59 2.67
N LYS A 406 -8.54 19.80 2.41
CA LYS A 406 -9.93 20.27 2.49
C LYS A 406 -10.26 20.81 3.89
N ARG A 407 -9.80 20.14 4.95
CA ARG A 407 -10.02 20.59 6.35
C ARG A 407 -9.29 21.90 6.63
N PHE A 408 -7.99 21.97 6.36
CA PHE A 408 -7.18 23.16 6.63
C PHE A 408 -7.55 24.37 5.77
N THR A 409 -8.21 24.16 4.62
CA THR A 409 -8.74 25.24 3.78
C THR A 409 -10.21 25.57 4.05
N GLY A 410 -10.83 24.96 5.07
CA GLY A 410 -12.22 25.21 5.43
C GLY A 410 -13.26 24.67 4.45
N LYS A 411 -12.88 23.76 3.54
CA LYS A 411 -13.77 23.16 2.53
C LYS A 411 -14.59 21.98 3.05
N THR A 412 -14.27 21.46 4.23
CA THR A 412 -15.03 20.40 4.90
C THR A 412 -14.91 20.54 6.40
N ASP A 413 -15.98 20.21 7.13
CA ASP A 413 -15.99 20.21 8.59
C ASP A 413 -15.09 19.08 9.12
N PRO A 414 -14.13 19.36 10.02
CA PRO A 414 -13.31 18.33 10.67
C PRO A 414 -14.12 17.25 11.41
N ALA A 415 -15.36 17.54 11.83
CA ALA A 415 -16.27 16.57 12.44
C ALA A 415 -16.79 15.52 11.45
N ILE A 416 -16.74 15.79 10.15
CA ILE A 416 -17.15 14.83 9.11
C ILE A 416 -15.97 13.89 8.86
N GLY A 417 -16.15 12.62 9.20
CA GLY A 417 -15.24 11.54 8.84
C GLY A 417 -15.22 11.26 7.35
N TRP A 418 -14.19 10.56 6.88
CA TRP A 418 -14.02 10.20 5.48
C TRP A 418 -13.68 8.72 5.33
N ASN A 419 -14.10 8.13 4.22
CA ASN A 419 -13.76 6.78 3.79
C ASN A 419 -12.86 6.84 2.56
N ILE A 420 -11.73 6.16 2.64
CA ILE A 420 -10.72 6.05 1.59
C ILE A 420 -10.52 4.56 1.30
N SER A 421 -10.71 4.15 0.04
CA SER A 421 -10.70 2.72 -0.36
C SER A 421 -9.71 2.44 -1.51
N PRO A 422 -8.40 2.58 -1.28
CA PRO A 422 -7.38 2.24 -2.26
C PRO A 422 -7.41 0.74 -2.57
N SER A 423 -7.04 0.36 -3.78
CA SER A 423 -6.91 -1.04 -4.15
C SER A 423 -5.70 -1.35 -5.01
N LEU A 424 -5.08 -2.51 -4.81
CA LEU A 424 -3.90 -2.92 -5.58
C LEU A 424 -4.25 -3.06 -7.07
N CYS A 425 -5.42 -3.62 -7.39
CA CYS A 425 -5.90 -3.73 -8.76
C CYS A 425 -6.23 -2.37 -9.37
N GLY A 426 -6.90 -1.48 -8.62
CA GLY A 426 -7.11 -0.09 -9.04
C GLY A 426 -5.80 0.68 -9.24
N THR A 427 -4.78 0.40 -8.43
CA THR A 427 -3.42 0.93 -8.61
C THR A 427 -2.77 0.43 -9.89
N ALA A 428 -2.90 -0.86 -10.19
CA ALA A 428 -2.41 -1.41 -11.43
C ALA A 428 -3.09 -0.74 -12.65
N MET A 429 -4.41 -0.53 -12.59
CA MET A 429 -5.16 0.22 -13.60
C MET A 429 -4.69 1.68 -13.70
N GLY A 430 -4.46 2.34 -12.56
CA GLY A 430 -3.89 3.70 -12.50
C GLY A 430 -2.51 3.77 -13.12
N ILE A 431 -1.65 2.76 -12.91
CA ILE A 431 -0.32 2.70 -13.52
C ILE A 431 -0.42 2.64 -15.04
N LEU A 432 -1.31 1.80 -15.57
CA LEU A 432 -1.54 1.73 -17.02
C LEU A 432 -2.17 3.03 -17.56
N LYS A 433 -3.06 3.68 -16.81
CA LYS A 433 -3.69 4.96 -17.18
C LYS A 433 -2.68 6.11 -17.29
N TYR A 434 -1.81 6.26 -16.29
CA TYR A 434 -0.95 7.43 -16.16
C TYR A 434 0.48 7.23 -16.67
N PHE A 435 1.00 6.01 -16.65
CA PHE A 435 2.44 5.76 -16.84
C PHE A 435 2.78 4.77 -17.96
N LYS A 436 1.80 4.27 -18.73
CA LYS A 436 2.06 3.44 -19.92
C LYS A 436 2.87 4.25 -20.94
N THR A 437 4.00 3.71 -21.40
CA THR A 437 4.97 4.44 -22.24
C THR A 437 4.35 4.96 -23.53
N SER A 438 3.39 4.21 -24.10
CA SER A 438 2.65 4.61 -25.30
C SER A 438 1.87 5.92 -25.16
N ARG A 439 1.60 6.39 -23.93
CA ARG A 439 0.93 7.67 -23.64
C ARG A 439 1.76 8.89 -24.06
N PHE A 440 3.08 8.79 -24.06
CA PHE A 440 3.97 9.96 -24.12
C PHE A 440 4.51 10.30 -25.51
N GLY A 441 4.36 9.40 -26.49
CA GLY A 441 4.97 9.59 -27.82
C GLY A 441 6.51 9.67 -27.74
N ALA A 442 7.12 10.37 -28.71
CA ALA A 442 8.57 10.60 -28.71
C ALA A 442 8.94 11.79 -27.81
N VAL A 443 9.78 11.54 -26.79
CA VAL A 443 10.24 12.54 -25.82
C VAL A 443 11.60 13.10 -26.23
N GLN A 444 11.71 14.42 -26.44
CA GLN A 444 12.87 15.06 -27.09
C GLN A 444 14.18 14.99 -26.30
N ASP A 445 14.10 15.10 -24.98
CA ASP A 445 15.21 15.08 -24.03
C ASP A 445 15.32 13.73 -23.29
N SER A 446 14.71 12.68 -23.86
CA SER A 446 14.94 11.31 -23.40
C SER A 446 16.37 10.90 -23.72
N GLY A 447 17.06 10.31 -22.73
CA GLY A 447 18.50 10.03 -22.82
C GLY A 447 19.33 10.63 -21.68
N SER A 448 18.68 11.27 -20.69
CA SER A 448 19.34 11.55 -19.43
C SER A 448 19.70 10.24 -18.72
N ARG A 449 20.97 10.05 -18.36
CA ARG A 449 21.42 8.84 -17.65
C ARG A 449 20.60 8.59 -16.37
N ALA A 450 20.25 7.33 -16.11
CA ALA A 450 19.73 6.87 -14.83
C ALA A 450 20.75 7.13 -13.72
N LEU A 451 20.30 7.79 -12.64
CA LEU A 451 21.14 8.06 -11.48
C LEU A 451 20.81 7.09 -10.34
N PRO A 452 21.81 6.73 -9.51
CA PRO A 452 21.53 6.00 -8.28
C PRO A 452 20.57 6.81 -7.40
N PRO A 453 19.92 6.19 -6.40
CA PRO A 453 19.10 6.93 -5.45
C PRO A 453 19.94 7.82 -4.51
N GLU A 454 19.27 8.70 -3.78
CA GLU A 454 19.88 9.35 -2.60
C GLU A 454 19.70 8.45 -1.37
N MET A 455 20.60 8.57 -0.40
CA MET A 455 20.67 7.67 0.74
C MET A 455 20.34 8.39 2.04
N LEU A 456 19.47 7.77 2.83
CA LEU A 456 19.26 8.07 4.23
C LEU A 456 20.07 7.08 5.05
N GLN A 457 20.68 7.56 6.13
CA GLN A 457 21.38 6.70 7.08
C GLN A 457 21.21 7.20 8.50
N GLY A 458 21.22 6.29 9.46
CA GLY A 458 21.14 6.65 10.87
C GLY A 458 21.03 5.44 11.80
N GLN A 459 21.33 5.68 13.08
CA GLN A 459 21.15 4.67 14.12
C GLN A 459 19.66 4.38 14.36
N THR A 460 19.31 3.10 14.45
CA THR A 460 17.96 2.62 14.77
C THR A 460 18.02 1.56 15.87
N ASN A 461 16.85 1.11 16.33
CA ASN A 461 16.75 0.00 17.29
C ASN A 461 17.06 -1.38 16.68
N LEU A 462 17.21 -1.46 15.35
CA LEU A 462 17.65 -2.65 14.61
C LEU A 462 19.13 -2.60 14.21
N GLY A 463 19.82 -1.48 14.46
CA GLY A 463 21.19 -1.23 14.02
C GLY A 463 21.33 0.05 13.20
N TYR A 464 22.53 0.30 12.66
CA TYR A 464 22.78 1.43 11.78
C TYR A 464 22.20 1.15 10.39
N LEU A 465 21.09 1.80 10.07
CA LEU A 465 20.36 1.63 8.83
C LEU A 465 20.97 2.50 7.74
N LYS A 466 21.07 1.95 6.53
CA LYS A 466 21.31 2.69 5.28
C LYS A 466 20.27 2.27 4.25
N THR A 467 19.47 3.22 3.78
CA THR A 467 18.31 2.99 2.91
C THR A 467 18.06 4.18 1.99
N LEU A 468 16.98 4.14 1.20
CA LEU A 468 16.57 5.24 0.32
C LEU A 468 16.17 6.47 1.13
N ALA A 469 16.76 7.62 0.80
CA ALA A 469 16.20 8.91 1.20
C ALA A 469 14.91 9.17 0.42
N PRO A 470 13.89 9.84 0.99
CA PRO A 470 12.68 10.20 0.26
C PRO A 470 12.95 11.19 -0.88
N LEU A 471 12.15 11.10 -1.94
CA LEU A 471 12.06 12.04 -3.07
C LEU A 471 10.63 12.59 -3.08
N PRO A 472 10.33 13.87 -3.40
CA PRO A 472 11.19 14.96 -3.91
C PRO A 472 11.99 15.71 -2.81
N LYS A 473 12.56 16.88 -3.13
CA LYS A 473 13.12 17.84 -2.16
C LYS A 473 12.18 19.02 -1.95
N MET A 474 12.07 19.50 -0.71
CA MET A 474 11.23 20.63 -0.33
C MET A 474 12.09 21.71 0.34
N SER A 475 11.98 22.97 -0.11
CA SER A 475 12.95 24.01 0.26
C SER A 475 12.82 24.53 1.70
N LEU A 476 11.64 24.45 2.32
CA LEU A 476 11.40 24.93 3.68
C LEU A 476 11.04 23.81 4.66
N THR A 477 10.37 22.76 4.17
CA THR A 477 9.95 21.62 5.00
C THR A 477 10.48 20.30 4.42
N PRO A 478 11.80 20.02 4.52
CA PRO A 478 12.40 18.84 3.91
C PRO A 478 11.76 17.54 4.44
N LEU A 479 11.65 16.54 3.56
CA LEU A 479 11.17 15.21 3.94
C LEU A 479 12.19 14.54 4.86
N ALA A 480 11.71 13.98 5.96
CA ALA A 480 12.55 13.35 6.99
C ALA A 480 11.72 12.52 7.97
N TYR A 481 12.34 11.54 8.61
CA TYR A 481 11.73 10.73 9.67
C TYR A 481 12.17 11.22 11.05
N GLU A 482 11.60 12.33 11.50
CA GLU A 482 12.07 13.08 12.68
C GLU A 482 11.78 12.39 14.02
N LEU A 483 10.61 11.76 14.14
CA LEU A 483 10.21 11.10 15.39
C LEU A 483 10.94 9.77 15.62
N CYS A 484 11.15 8.99 14.55
CA CYS A 484 11.98 7.81 14.54
C CYS A 484 12.28 7.41 13.08
N ILE A 485 13.46 6.88 12.80
CA ILE A 485 13.78 6.36 11.45
C ILE A 485 13.13 4.98 11.25
N LEU A 486 13.42 4.04 12.16
CA LEU A 486 12.86 2.69 12.14
C LEU A 486 12.86 2.12 13.57
N GLN A 487 11.77 1.46 13.94
CA GLN A 487 11.61 0.81 15.24
C GLN A 487 11.55 -0.70 15.09
N THR A 488 12.02 -1.45 16.08
CA THR A 488 11.84 -2.90 16.12
C THR A 488 10.35 -3.22 16.26
N ILE A 489 9.89 -4.31 15.63
CA ILE A 489 8.48 -4.73 15.69
C ILE A 489 8.03 -4.86 17.16
N GLY A 490 7.04 -4.06 17.55
CA GLY A 490 6.45 -4.10 18.89
C GLY A 490 7.29 -3.47 20.01
N SER A 491 8.39 -2.78 19.71
CA SER A 491 9.27 -2.22 20.74
C SER A 491 8.81 -0.89 21.34
N SER A 492 7.84 -0.23 20.72
CA SER A 492 7.29 1.06 21.19
C SER A 492 6.13 0.83 22.16
N ARG A 493 5.97 1.75 23.12
CA ARG A 493 4.71 1.87 23.88
C ARG A 493 3.56 2.09 22.89
N PRO A 494 2.33 1.62 23.17
CA PRO A 494 1.19 1.84 22.30
C PRO A 494 0.67 3.28 22.47
N VAL A 495 1.50 4.27 22.13
CA VAL A 495 1.27 5.72 22.22
C VAL A 495 1.79 6.34 20.92
N PHE A 496 1.14 7.38 20.41
CA PHE A 496 1.61 8.09 19.21
C PHE A 496 2.99 8.72 19.46
N PRO A 497 4.00 8.49 18.61
CA PRO A 497 5.33 9.05 18.82
C PRO A 497 5.31 10.59 18.84
N GLY A 498 6.07 11.21 19.75
CA GLY A 498 6.03 12.66 19.96
C GLY A 498 4.86 13.15 20.84
N PHE A 499 4.04 12.23 21.37
CA PHE A 499 2.99 12.53 22.34
C PHE A 499 3.16 11.66 23.59
N ASP A 500 2.76 12.20 24.74
CA ASP A 500 2.57 11.43 25.97
C ASP A 500 1.12 11.57 26.40
N ASP A 501 0.43 10.44 26.54
CA ASP A 501 -0.95 10.39 27.02
C ASP A 501 -1.06 9.70 28.38
N GLY A 502 0.06 9.54 29.09
CA GLY A 502 0.11 8.99 30.45
C GLY A 502 -0.08 7.48 30.53
N TYR A 503 -0.07 6.76 29.40
CA TYR A 503 -0.29 5.30 29.38
C TYR A 503 0.82 4.52 30.11
N ASP A 504 0.55 4.02 31.31
CA ASP A 504 1.52 3.26 32.09
C ASP A 504 1.58 1.77 31.68
N VAL A 505 2.65 1.40 30.98
CA VAL A 505 2.90 0.00 30.60
C VAL A 505 3.29 -0.89 31.78
N LEU A 506 3.79 -0.31 32.87
CA LEU A 506 4.21 -1.07 34.06
C LEU A 506 3.01 -1.55 34.89
N ALA A 507 1.84 -0.93 34.70
CA ALA A 507 0.60 -1.34 35.33
C ALA A 507 -0.05 -2.60 34.70
N LEU A 508 0.52 -3.14 33.61
CA LEU A 508 -0.03 -4.31 32.91
C LEU A 508 0.56 -5.61 33.43
N ASP A 509 -0.31 -6.51 33.91
CA ASP A 509 0.10 -7.89 34.20
C ASP A 509 0.27 -8.72 32.92
N PRO A 510 1.29 -9.60 32.85
CA PRO A 510 1.39 -10.60 31.79
C PRO A 510 0.20 -11.57 31.79
N MET A 511 -0.23 -12.03 30.61
CA MET A 511 -1.25 -13.07 30.50
C MET A 511 -0.78 -14.39 31.13
N ARG A 512 -1.73 -15.14 31.69
CA ARG A 512 -1.45 -16.49 32.22
C ARG A 512 -1.22 -17.47 31.07
N LYS A 513 -0.38 -18.50 31.29
CA LYS A 513 0.04 -19.44 30.22
C LYS A 513 -1.12 -20.23 29.61
N ASP A 514 -2.12 -20.59 30.41
CA ASP A 514 -3.36 -21.25 29.99
C ASP A 514 -4.17 -20.37 29.02
N GLU A 515 -4.33 -19.07 29.33
CA GLU A 515 -5.01 -18.11 28.48
C GLU A 515 -4.28 -17.90 27.14
N VAL A 516 -2.95 -17.87 27.17
CA VAL A 516 -2.13 -17.82 25.95
C VAL A 516 -2.36 -19.07 25.11
N ALA A 517 -2.34 -20.27 25.71
CA ALA A 517 -2.55 -21.53 25.00
C ALA A 517 -3.95 -21.63 24.37
N GLU A 518 -5.00 -21.23 25.09
CA GLU A 518 -6.38 -21.19 24.58
C GLU A 518 -6.52 -20.24 23.38
N SER A 519 -5.86 -19.07 23.44
CA SER A 519 -5.87 -18.10 22.34
C SER A 519 -5.17 -18.60 21.06
N PHE A 520 -4.23 -19.55 21.19
CA PHE A 520 -3.40 -20.05 20.09
C PHE A 520 -3.91 -21.36 19.46
N VAL A 521 -4.37 -22.32 20.27
CA VAL A 521 -4.65 -23.70 19.82
C VAL A 521 -6.04 -23.83 19.17
N LYS A 522 -7.00 -23.00 19.57
CA LYS A 522 -8.41 -23.10 19.15
C LYS A 522 -8.61 -22.51 17.75
N GLY A 523 -8.16 -23.24 16.72
CA GLY A 523 -8.58 -23.01 15.34
C GLY A 523 -7.57 -23.28 14.22
N SER A 524 -6.32 -23.69 14.50
CA SER A 524 -5.31 -23.87 13.43
C SER A 524 -5.38 -25.23 12.73
N LYS A 525 -5.62 -26.34 13.45
CA LYS A 525 -5.76 -27.68 12.86
C LYS A 525 -7.05 -27.81 12.02
N ASP A 526 -8.18 -27.42 12.60
CA ASP A 526 -9.49 -27.46 11.93
C ASP A 526 -9.51 -26.67 10.61
N LYS A 527 -8.72 -25.60 10.51
CA LYS A 527 -8.58 -24.81 9.28
C LYS A 527 -7.91 -25.60 8.16
N ILE A 528 -6.85 -26.36 8.45
CA ILE A 528 -6.11 -27.12 7.42
C ILE A 528 -6.97 -28.29 6.92
N GLU A 529 -7.59 -29.04 7.83
CA GLU A 529 -8.49 -30.14 7.47
C GLU A 529 -9.69 -29.65 6.65
N ARG A 530 -10.28 -28.52 7.04
CA ARG A 530 -11.35 -27.88 6.27
C ARG A 530 -10.90 -27.50 4.87
N LEU A 531 -9.69 -26.95 4.70
CA LEU A 531 -9.17 -26.58 3.37
C LEU A 531 -8.94 -27.79 2.48
N LEU A 532 -8.41 -28.88 3.04
CA LEU A 532 -8.27 -30.15 2.31
C LEU A 532 -9.65 -30.64 1.84
N HIS A 533 -10.65 -30.62 2.72
CA HIS A 533 -12.00 -31.05 2.38
C HIS A 533 -12.65 -30.15 1.31
N LEU A 534 -12.52 -28.83 1.43
CA LEU A 534 -13.00 -27.88 0.42
C LEU A 534 -12.34 -28.12 -0.95
N GLY A 535 -11.03 -28.37 -0.98
CA GLY A 535 -10.30 -28.69 -2.21
C GLY A 535 -10.73 -30.03 -2.82
N GLN A 536 -11.03 -31.05 -2.01
CA GLN A 536 -11.58 -32.33 -2.48
C GLN A 536 -13.01 -32.18 -3.02
N GLN A 537 -13.89 -31.51 -2.29
CA GLN A 537 -15.27 -31.25 -2.70
C GLN A 537 -15.34 -30.46 -4.00
N ALA A 538 -14.51 -29.41 -4.12
CA ALA A 538 -14.46 -28.60 -5.33
C ALA A 538 -14.03 -29.45 -6.54
N ARG A 539 -12.98 -30.27 -6.42
CA ARG A 539 -12.57 -31.19 -7.50
C ARG A 539 -13.68 -32.15 -7.91
N ALA A 540 -14.30 -32.82 -6.94
CA ALA A 540 -15.37 -33.78 -7.21
C ALA A 540 -16.57 -33.13 -7.93
N LYS A 541 -16.91 -31.88 -7.59
CA LYS A 541 -18.03 -31.14 -8.20
C LYS A 541 -17.80 -30.77 -9.67
N PHE A 542 -16.55 -30.63 -10.11
CA PHE A 542 -16.20 -30.24 -11.48
C PHE A 542 -15.71 -31.43 -12.34
N GLU A 543 -15.61 -32.62 -11.75
CA GLU A 543 -15.36 -33.89 -12.47
C GLU A 543 -16.67 -34.58 -12.91
N THR A 544 -17.81 -34.23 -12.31
CA THR A 544 -19.18 -34.61 -12.71
C THR A 544 -19.80 -33.56 -13.60
#